data_AF-A0A4C1TS66-F1
#
_entry.id   AF-A0A4C1TS66-F1
#
_cell.length_a   1.000
_cell.length_b   1.000
_cell.length_c   1.000
_cell.angle_alpha   90.00
_cell.angle_beta   90.00
_cell.angle_gamma   90.00
#
_symmetry.space_group_name_H-M   'P 1'
#
loop_
_entity.id
_entity.type
_entity.pdbx_description
1 polymer ?
#
loop_
_entity_poly.entity_id
_entity_poly.type
_entity_poly.pdbx_seq_one_letter_code
_entity_poly.pdbx_strand_id
1 'polypeptide(L)'
;MLTIHVHNQFHEIRLLSLTIDQKLMFTPHVDKACKKAANIYKCLVRVAKATWGLSPEIVRTIYVAVIELVILYASCAYAPATRKLGVRKMIDAVQRSVAIKSLQAHHTVSLHPALILLRLLPLDIRARKVAWLYEVMRSKDLRDTFLDRELEKFAYFSST
;
A
#
# COMPACT_ATOMS: atom_id res chain seq x y z
N MET A 1 -13.36 -38.23 30.89
CA MET A 1 -12.53 -38.18 29.67
C MET A 1 -13.09 -37.07 28.77
N LEU A 2 -12.73 -35.81 29.03
CA LEU A 2 -13.32 -34.64 28.36
C LEU A 2 -12.45 -34.25 27.16
N THR A 3 -12.99 -34.46 25.96
CA THR A 3 -12.42 -34.02 24.69
C THR A 3 -12.44 -32.51 24.62
N ILE A 4 -11.26 -31.88 24.66
CA ILE A 4 -11.10 -30.43 24.54
C ILE A 4 -11.39 -30.07 23.08
N HIS A 5 -12.57 -29.52 22.81
CA HIS A 5 -12.95 -29.01 21.51
C HIS A 5 -12.25 -27.65 21.31
N VAL A 6 -11.01 -27.65 20.82
CA VAL A 6 -10.31 -26.43 20.43
C VAL A 6 -10.89 -25.96 19.08
N HIS A 7 -11.95 -25.16 19.16
CA HIS A 7 -12.51 -24.48 18.01
C HIS A 7 -11.59 -23.28 17.66
N ASN A 8 -10.54 -23.55 16.90
CA ASN A 8 -9.59 -22.53 16.43
C ASN A 8 -10.24 -21.65 15.35
N GLN A 9 -10.99 -20.63 15.77
CA GLN A 9 -11.62 -19.62 14.90
C GLN A 9 -10.64 -18.47 14.59
N PHE A 10 -9.47 -18.74 14.02
CA PHE A 10 -8.63 -17.67 13.47
C PHE A 10 -8.74 -17.65 11.94
N HIS A 11 -9.76 -16.94 11.44
CA HIS A 11 -9.88 -16.65 10.00
C HIS A 11 -8.88 -15.56 9.54
N GLU A 12 -8.22 -14.87 10.48
CA GLU A 12 -7.27 -13.78 10.20
C GLU A 12 -6.09 -13.80 11.18
N ILE A 13 -4.87 -13.57 10.66
CA ILE A 13 -3.63 -13.42 11.44
C ILE A 13 -3.12 -11.99 11.30
N ARG A 14 -2.64 -11.39 12.39
CA ARG A 14 -2.05 -10.04 12.38
C ARG A 14 -0.54 -10.10 12.56
N LEU A 15 0.19 -9.49 11.64
CA LEU A 15 1.65 -9.43 11.65
C LEU A 15 2.11 -8.03 11.23
N LEU A 16 2.89 -7.31 12.06
CA LEU A 16 3.42 -5.97 11.71
C LEU A 16 2.34 -5.02 11.13
N SER A 17 1.13 -5.02 11.71
CA SER A 17 -0.05 -4.25 11.24
C SER A 17 -0.67 -4.71 9.91
N LEU A 18 -0.14 -5.76 9.27
CA LEU A 18 -0.77 -6.49 8.18
C LEU A 18 -1.83 -7.45 8.73
N THR A 19 -2.99 -7.51 8.10
CA THR A 19 -4.01 -8.54 8.39
C THR A 19 -3.99 -9.53 7.23
N ILE A 20 -3.57 -10.76 7.51
CA ILE A 20 -3.52 -11.85 6.55
C ILE A 20 -4.80 -12.67 6.74
N ASP A 21 -5.64 -12.70 5.71
CA ASP A 21 -6.81 -13.56 5.66
C ASP A 21 -6.42 -14.95 5.17
N GLN A 22 -7.21 -15.96 5.54
CA GLN A 22 -6.97 -17.35 5.13
C GLN A 22 -6.85 -17.53 3.60
N LYS A 23 -7.51 -16.67 2.82
CA LYS A 23 -7.52 -16.73 1.34
C LYS A 23 -6.43 -15.87 0.70
N LEU A 24 -5.59 -15.19 1.48
CA LEU A 24 -4.55 -14.25 1.02
C LEU A 24 -5.10 -13.19 0.05
N MET A 25 -6.36 -12.78 0.23
CA MET A 25 -7.01 -11.75 -0.55
C MET A 25 -6.71 -10.35 -0.01
N PHE A 26 -6.29 -10.24 1.26
CA PHE A 26 -5.96 -9.00 1.97
C PHE A 26 -7.09 -7.95 1.96
N THR A 27 -8.31 -8.33 1.59
CA THR A 27 -9.48 -7.43 1.51
C THR A 27 -9.74 -6.70 2.83
N PRO A 28 -9.75 -7.38 4.00
CA PRO A 28 -9.96 -6.70 5.28
C PRO A 28 -8.85 -5.70 5.61
N HIS A 29 -7.60 -6.03 5.23
CA HIS A 29 -6.46 -5.15 5.42
C HIS A 29 -6.58 -3.88 4.57
N VAL A 30 -6.83 -4.03 3.26
CA VAL A 30 -6.95 -2.89 2.33
C VAL A 30 -8.16 -2.02 2.69
N ASP A 31 -9.28 -2.61 3.12
CA ASP A 31 -10.44 -1.84 3.59
C ASP A 31 -10.07 -0.94 4.77
N LYS A 32 -9.40 -1.52 5.76
CA LYS A 32 -8.94 -0.79 6.95
C LYS A 32 -7.94 0.30 6.58
N ALA A 33 -7.00 0.01 5.69
CA ALA A 33 -6.02 0.99 5.19
C ALA A 33 -6.70 2.14 4.45
N CYS A 34 -7.64 1.85 3.53
CA CYS A 34 -8.43 2.83 2.81
C CYS A 34 -9.24 3.74 3.75
N LYS A 35 -9.93 3.17 4.73
CA LYS A 35 -10.69 3.93 5.74
C LYS A 35 -9.78 4.82 6.57
N LYS A 36 -8.64 4.29 7.04
CA LYS A 36 -7.64 5.06 7.79
C LYS A 36 -7.08 6.23 6.97
N ALA A 37 -6.65 5.97 5.74
CA ALA A 37 -6.13 6.97 4.82
C ALA A 37 -7.15 8.08 4.55
N ALA A 38 -8.40 7.71 4.25
CA ALA A 38 -9.47 8.66 3.99
C ALA A 38 -9.78 9.54 5.21
N ASN A 39 -9.74 8.98 6.43
CA ASN A 39 -10.00 9.74 7.66
C ASN A 39 -8.88 10.74 7.96
N ILE A 40 -7.62 10.32 7.83
CA ILE A 40 -6.46 11.21 8.04
C ILE A 40 -6.47 12.33 6.97
N TYR A 41 -6.70 11.97 5.71
CA TYR A 41 -6.82 12.95 4.61
C TYR A 41 -7.91 14.00 4.90
N LYS A 42 -9.11 13.57 5.30
CA LYS A 42 -10.21 14.50 5.64
C LYS A 42 -9.83 15.45 6.76
N CYS A 43 -9.11 14.98 7.78
CA CYS A 43 -8.64 15.80 8.88
C CYS A 43 -7.66 16.87 8.37
N LEU A 44 -6.62 16.45 7.63
CA LEU A 44 -5.58 17.36 7.14
C LEU A 44 -6.11 18.37 6.15
N VAL A 45 -7.00 17.98 5.23
CA VAL A 45 -7.64 18.93 4.30
C VAL A 45 -8.46 19.98 5.05
N ARG A 46 -9.16 19.59 6.13
CA ARG A 46 -9.92 20.54 6.95
C ARG A 46 -8.99 21.58 7.59
N VAL A 47 -7.87 21.12 8.17
CA VAL A 47 -6.87 22.01 8.79
C VAL A 47 -6.19 22.89 7.74
N ALA A 48 -5.71 22.30 6.64
CA ALA A 48 -5.06 23.03 5.56
C ALA A 48 -5.97 24.12 4.97
N LYS A 49 -7.25 23.81 4.76
CA LYS A 49 -8.24 24.78 4.28
C LYS A 49 -8.42 25.95 5.25
N ALA A 50 -8.34 25.72 6.56
CA ALA A 50 -8.51 26.76 7.58
C ALA A 50 -7.28 27.69 7.71
N THR A 51 -6.07 27.16 7.50
CA THR A 51 -4.83 27.92 7.77
C THR A 51 -4.15 28.47 6.50
N TRP A 52 -4.14 27.72 5.40
CA TRP A 52 -3.32 28.03 4.21
C TRP A 52 -4.15 28.19 2.92
N GLY A 53 -5.43 27.82 2.95
CA GLY A 53 -6.22 27.61 1.73
C GLY A 53 -5.90 26.26 1.07
N LEU A 54 -6.66 25.92 0.02
CA LEU A 54 -6.56 24.62 -0.65
C LEU A 54 -6.08 24.79 -2.10
N SER A 55 -4.76 24.77 -2.30
CA SER A 55 -4.18 24.70 -3.65
C SER A 55 -4.03 23.25 -4.12
N PRO A 56 -4.07 22.96 -5.43
CA PRO A 56 -3.84 21.63 -5.98
C PRO A 56 -2.52 21.00 -5.51
N GLU A 57 -1.48 21.81 -5.31
CA GLU A 57 -0.15 21.40 -4.85
C GLU A 57 -0.18 20.91 -3.41
N ILE A 58 -0.87 21.62 -2.52
CA ILE A 58 -1.05 21.21 -1.12
C ILE A 58 -1.81 19.90 -1.07
N VAL A 59 -2.90 19.78 -1.85
CA VAL A 59 -3.69 18.54 -1.87
C VAL A 59 -2.88 17.36 -2.40
N ARG A 60 -2.08 17.58 -3.46
CA ARG A 60 -1.17 16.58 -3.99
C ARG A 60 -0.13 16.15 -2.96
N THR A 61 0.42 17.10 -2.21
CA THR A 61 1.39 16.82 -1.15
C THR A 61 0.77 15.98 -0.04
N ILE A 62 -0.41 16.36 0.46
CA ILE A 62 -1.15 15.59 1.46
C ILE A 62 -1.49 14.19 0.93
N TYR A 63 -1.88 14.09 -0.35
CA TYR A 63 -2.20 12.81 -0.98
C TYR A 63 -1.00 11.84 -0.97
N VAL A 64 0.17 12.31 -1.42
CA VAL A 64 1.41 11.51 -1.43
C VAL A 64 1.85 11.17 0.00
N ALA A 65 1.84 12.14 0.91
CA ALA A 65 2.31 11.93 2.28
C ALA A 65 1.41 10.98 3.10
N VAL A 66 0.11 10.92 2.81
CA VAL A 66 -0.87 10.20 3.63
C VAL A 66 -1.44 9.01 2.90
N ILE A 67 -2.13 9.24 1.79
CA ILE A 67 -2.91 8.20 1.13
C ILE A 67 -1.96 7.19 0.50
N GLU A 68 -1.00 7.69 -0.26
CA GLU A 68 -0.02 6.83 -0.86
C GLU A 68 0.80 6.09 0.21
N LEU A 69 1.31 6.79 1.24
CA LEU A 69 2.08 6.13 2.30
C LEU A 69 1.29 5.03 3.03
N VAL A 70 0.04 5.30 3.42
CA VAL A 70 -0.80 4.35 4.15
C VAL A 70 -1.19 3.16 3.27
N ILE A 71 -1.48 3.39 1.98
CA ILE A 71 -1.82 2.30 1.07
C ILE A 71 -0.57 1.52 0.70
N LEU A 72 0.51 2.16 0.25
CA LEU A 72 1.74 1.47 -0.15
C LEU A 72 2.44 0.73 1.01
N TYR A 73 2.06 1.01 2.26
CA TYR A 73 2.51 0.20 3.40
C TYR A 73 2.21 -1.28 3.18
N ALA A 74 3.25 -2.11 3.26
CA ALA A 74 3.18 -3.56 3.02
C ALA A 74 2.63 -3.96 1.64
N SER A 75 2.68 -3.07 0.64
CA SER A 75 2.26 -3.41 -0.73
C SER A 75 3.06 -4.56 -1.33
N CYS A 76 4.29 -4.80 -0.88
CA CYS A 76 5.06 -5.99 -1.25
C CYS A 76 4.32 -7.31 -0.94
N ALA A 77 3.59 -7.38 0.17
CA ALA A 77 2.84 -8.57 0.57
C ALA A 77 1.54 -8.74 -0.21
N TYR A 78 0.76 -7.66 -0.36
CA TYR A 78 -0.58 -7.75 -0.94
C TYR A 78 -0.69 -7.29 -2.41
N ALA A 79 0.42 -6.86 -3.06
CA ALA A 79 0.41 -6.45 -4.46
C ALA A 79 -0.26 -7.45 -5.43
N PRO A 80 -0.10 -8.78 -5.29
CA PRO A 80 -0.84 -9.74 -6.11
C PRO A 80 -2.36 -9.60 -5.99
N ALA A 81 -2.87 -9.27 -4.79
CA ALA A 81 -4.28 -9.07 -4.54
C ALA A 81 -4.85 -7.79 -5.19
N THR A 82 -4.00 -6.79 -5.52
CA THR A 82 -4.45 -5.58 -6.26
C THR A 82 -5.00 -5.88 -7.65
N ARG A 83 -4.71 -7.06 -8.22
CA ARG A 83 -5.30 -7.53 -9.49
C ARG A 83 -6.77 -7.92 -9.34
N LYS A 84 -7.23 -8.21 -8.12
CA LYS A 84 -8.62 -8.57 -7.84
C LYS A 84 -9.49 -7.31 -7.89
N LEU A 85 -10.63 -7.42 -8.57
CA LEU A 85 -11.52 -6.29 -8.82
C LEU A 85 -12.03 -5.63 -7.52
N GLY A 86 -12.31 -6.41 -6.48
CA GLY A 86 -12.78 -5.89 -5.19
C GLY A 86 -11.76 -4.95 -4.54
N VAL A 87 -10.53 -5.41 -4.37
CA VAL A 87 -9.41 -4.63 -3.80
C VAL A 87 -9.14 -3.38 -4.64
N ARG A 88 -9.10 -3.52 -5.96
CA ARG A 88 -8.89 -2.38 -6.87
C ARG A 88 -9.98 -1.31 -6.72
N LYS A 89 -11.26 -1.72 -6.70
CA LYS A 89 -12.39 -0.78 -6.53
C LYS A 89 -12.32 -0.01 -5.21
N MET A 90 -11.86 -0.64 -4.13
CA MET A 90 -11.70 0.02 -2.83
C MET A 90 -10.62 1.10 -2.86
N ILE A 91 -9.50 0.81 -3.52
CA ILE A 91 -8.41 1.76 -3.73
C ILE A 91 -8.88 2.91 -4.63
N ASP A 92 -9.51 2.58 -5.77
CA ASP A 92 -10.04 3.55 -6.74
C ASP A 92 -11.08 4.48 -6.11
N ALA A 93 -11.92 3.98 -5.19
CA ALA A 93 -12.91 4.78 -4.48
C ALA A 93 -12.25 5.87 -3.61
N VAL A 94 -11.16 5.55 -2.90
CA VAL A 94 -10.40 6.55 -2.13
C VAL A 94 -9.78 7.58 -3.06
N GLN A 95 -9.12 7.14 -4.14
CA GLN A 95 -8.52 8.04 -5.12
C GLN A 95 -9.54 8.98 -5.75
N ARG A 96 -10.69 8.44 -6.16
CA ARG A 96 -11.80 9.21 -6.75
C ARG A 96 -12.34 10.25 -5.78
N SER A 97 -12.53 9.86 -4.52
CA SER A 97 -13.06 10.76 -3.50
C SER A 97 -12.15 11.97 -3.25
N VAL A 98 -10.83 11.77 -3.37
CA VAL A 98 -9.85 12.85 -3.28
C VAL A 98 -9.87 13.67 -4.56
N ALA A 99 -9.73 13.02 -5.72
CA ALA A 99 -9.55 13.72 -6.98
C ALA A 99 -10.72 14.65 -7.32
N ILE A 100 -11.95 14.21 -7.11
CA ILE A 100 -13.17 15.02 -7.32
C ILE A 100 -13.14 16.27 -6.41
N LYS A 101 -12.75 16.11 -5.14
CA LYS A 101 -12.72 17.23 -4.18
C LYS A 101 -11.60 18.22 -4.48
N SER A 102 -10.43 17.73 -4.88
CA SER A 102 -9.28 18.57 -5.23
C SER A 102 -9.57 19.43 -6.46
N LEU A 103 -10.20 18.85 -7.48
CA LEU A 103 -10.51 19.53 -8.74
C LEU A 103 -11.83 20.31 -8.70
N GLN A 104 -12.61 20.20 -7.61
CA GLN A 104 -14.00 20.69 -7.55
C GLN A 104 -14.84 20.21 -8.75
N ALA A 105 -14.56 18.99 -9.21
CA ALA A 105 -15.15 18.42 -10.41
C ALA A 105 -16.55 17.85 -10.13
N HIS A 106 -17.36 17.68 -11.19
CA HIS A 106 -18.64 16.98 -11.08
C HIS A 106 -18.46 15.52 -10.64
N HIS A 107 -19.44 14.99 -9.90
CA HIS A 107 -19.42 13.61 -9.41
C HIS A 107 -19.38 12.54 -10.51
N THR A 108 -19.73 12.90 -11.75
CA THR A 108 -19.71 12.02 -12.95
C THR A 108 -18.33 11.88 -13.59
N VAL A 109 -17.37 12.75 -13.28
CA VAL A 109 -16.03 12.74 -13.90
C VAL A 109 -15.33 11.40 -13.66
N SER A 110 -14.80 10.76 -14.69
CA SER A 110 -14.11 9.47 -14.56
C SER A 110 -12.78 9.61 -13.78
N LEU A 111 -12.33 8.52 -13.13
CA LEU A 111 -11.17 8.56 -12.24
C LEU A 111 -9.88 8.92 -12.98
N HIS A 112 -9.62 8.30 -14.13
CA HIS A 112 -8.34 8.42 -14.83
C HIS A 112 -8.02 9.86 -15.26
N PRO A 113 -8.93 10.61 -15.93
CA PRO A 113 -8.68 12.02 -16.25
C PRO A 113 -8.47 12.88 -15.02
N ALA A 114 -9.24 12.66 -13.95
CA ALA A 114 -9.08 13.41 -12.70
C ALA A 114 -7.69 13.20 -12.07
N LEU A 115 -7.16 11.98 -12.11
CA LEU A 115 -5.80 11.70 -11.65
C LEU A 115 -4.74 12.35 -12.54
N ILE A 116 -4.92 12.33 -13.86
CA ILE A 116 -3.99 12.97 -14.82
C ILE A 116 -3.90 14.48 -14.55
N LEU A 117 -5.05 15.16 -14.36
CA LEU A 117 -5.09 16.59 -14.04
C LEU A 117 -4.36 16.92 -12.73
N LEU A 118 -4.43 16.02 -11.74
CA LEU A 118 -3.70 16.17 -10.47
C LEU A 118 -2.25 15.68 -10.52
N ARG A 119 -1.80 15.17 -11.68
CA ARG A 119 -0.46 14.59 -11.89
C ARG A 119 -0.19 13.44 -10.91
N LEU A 120 -1.21 12.61 -10.68
CA LEU A 120 -1.20 11.43 -9.81
C LEU A 120 -1.30 10.15 -10.62
N LEU A 121 -0.65 9.08 -10.15
CA LEU A 121 -0.75 7.75 -10.75
C LEU A 121 -1.80 6.90 -10.00
N PRO A 122 -2.54 6.01 -10.68
CA PRO A 122 -3.35 4.99 -10.03
C PRO A 122 -2.56 4.20 -8.98
N LEU A 123 -3.12 4.04 -7.79
CA LEU A 123 -2.42 3.44 -6.64
C LEU A 123 -2.18 1.95 -6.83
N ASP A 124 -3.03 1.26 -7.60
CA ASP A 124 -2.82 -0.15 -7.93
C ASP A 124 -1.52 -0.33 -8.75
N ILE A 125 -1.24 0.58 -9.69
CA ILE A 125 -0.01 0.58 -10.48
C ILE A 125 1.19 0.89 -9.57
N ARG A 126 1.06 1.87 -8.66
CA ARG A 126 2.14 2.20 -7.72
C ARG A 126 2.46 1.07 -6.75
N ALA A 127 1.43 0.42 -6.20
CA ALA A 127 1.60 -0.72 -5.30
C ALA A 127 2.35 -1.87 -5.98
N ARG A 128 2.01 -2.17 -7.23
CA ARG A 128 2.74 -3.16 -8.05
C ARG A 128 4.18 -2.72 -8.34
N LYS A 129 4.40 -1.45 -8.65
CA LYS A 129 5.75 -0.92 -8.91
C LYS A 129 6.64 -1.04 -7.67
N VAL A 130 6.14 -0.67 -6.49
CA VAL A 130 6.88 -0.79 -5.22
C VAL A 130 7.17 -2.25 -4.89
N ALA A 131 6.18 -3.14 -5.05
CA ALA A 131 6.39 -4.57 -4.85
C ALA A 131 7.44 -5.14 -5.81
N TRP A 132 7.38 -4.77 -7.09
CA TRP A 132 8.38 -5.19 -8.07
C TRP A 132 9.78 -4.70 -7.72
N LEU A 133 9.92 -3.43 -7.32
CA LEU A 133 11.21 -2.87 -6.90
C LEU A 133 11.77 -3.63 -5.69
N TYR A 134 10.92 -3.95 -4.71
CA TYR A 134 11.30 -4.74 -3.55
C TYR A 134 11.83 -6.13 -3.95
N GLU A 135 11.17 -6.83 -4.87
CA GLU A 135 11.64 -8.13 -5.37
C GLU A 135 13.00 -8.04 -6.09
N VAL A 136 13.20 -7.00 -6.89
CA VAL A 136 14.49 -6.77 -7.57
C VAL A 136 15.61 -6.49 -6.57
N MET A 137 15.34 -5.66 -5.55
CA MET A 137 16.31 -5.35 -4.50
C MET A 137 16.65 -6.59 -3.68
N ARG A 138 15.63 -7.33 -3.23
CA ARG A 138 15.79 -8.59 -2.49
C ARG A 138 16.63 -9.60 -3.27
N SER A 139 16.44 -9.70 -4.57
CA SER A 139 17.22 -10.59 -5.44
C SER A 139 18.70 -10.17 -5.56
N LYS A 140 19.00 -8.87 -5.53
CA LYS A 140 20.38 -8.36 -5.51
C LYS A 140 21.04 -8.65 -4.17
N ASP A 141 20.39 -8.29 -3.06
CA ASP A 141 20.89 -8.53 -1.71
C ASP A 141 21.19 -10.02 -1.48
N LEU A 142 20.32 -10.91 -1.98
CA LEU A 142 20.55 -12.36 -1.93
C LEU A 142 21.79 -12.79 -2.71
N ARG A 143 22.04 -12.22 -3.88
CA ARG A 143 23.26 -12.50 -4.66
C ARG A 143 24.49 -11.97 -3.96
N ASP A 144 24.45 -10.75 -3.45
CA ASP A 144 25.58 -10.11 -2.79
C ASP A 144 25.95 -10.87 -1.50
N THR A 145 24.95 -11.24 -0.69
CA THR A 145 25.14 -12.06 0.52
C THR A 145 25.69 -13.46 0.19
N PHE A 146 25.28 -14.04 -0.93
CA PHE A 146 25.80 -15.34 -1.39
C PHE A 146 27.27 -15.23 -1.82
N LEU A 147 27.62 -14.16 -2.56
CA LEU A 147 28.99 -13.89 -2.97
C LEU A 147 29.91 -13.64 -1.77
N ASP A 148 29.48 -12.83 -0.79
CA ASP A 148 30.26 -12.57 0.42
C ASP A 148 30.52 -13.85 1.22
N ARG A 149 29.48 -14.70 1.39
CA ARG A 149 29.63 -15.99 2.08
C ARG A 149 30.57 -16.95 1.35
N GLU A 150 30.58 -16.92 0.02
CA GLU A 150 31.45 -17.78 -0.77
C GLU A 150 32.91 -17.28 -0.74
N LEU A 151 33.12 -15.95 -0.79
CA LEU A 151 34.43 -15.33 -0.61
C LEU A 151 35.02 -15.61 0.77
N GLU A 152 34.21 -15.58 1.82
CA GLU A 152 34.64 -15.97 3.17
C GLU A 152 35.16 -17.42 3.19
N LYS A 153 34.43 -18.37 2.59
CA LYS A 153 34.91 -19.76 2.50
C LYS A 153 36.25 -19.85 1.77
N PHE A 154 36.43 -19.16 0.65
CA PHE A 154 37.70 -19.17 -0.07
C PHE A 154 38.86 -18.59 0.75
N ALA A 155 38.60 -17.54 1.55
CA ALA A 155 39.60 -16.97 2.45
C ALA A 155 39.99 -17.97 3.57
N TYR A 156 39.04 -18.75 4.09
CA TYR A 156 39.32 -19.81 5.06
C TYR A 156 40.08 -21.01 4.48
N PHE A 157 39.83 -21.39 3.22
CA PHE A 157 40.58 -22.47 2.56
C PHE A 157 42.00 -22.09 2.15
N SER A 158 42.30 -20.79 2.03
CA SER A 158 43.62 -20.30 1.62
C SER A 158 44.60 -20.14 2.80
N SER A 159 44.13 -20.33 4.04
CA SER A 159 44.90 -20.15 5.28
C SER A 159 45.27 -21.47 5.99
N THR A 160 45.04 -22.61 5.33
CA THR A 160 45.47 -23.96 5.70
C THR A 160 46.46 -24.51 4.69
#